data_AF-A0AAV4QAC0-F1
#
_entry.id   AF-A0AAV4QAC0-F1
#
_cell.length_a   1.000
_cell.length_b   1.000
_cell.length_c   1.000
_cell.angle_alpha   90.00
_cell.angle_beta   90.00
_cell.angle_gamma   90.00
#
_symmetry.space_group_name_H-M   'P 1'
#
loop_
_entity.id
_entity.type
_entity.pdbx_description
1 polymer ?
#
loop_
_entity_poly.entity_id
_entity_poly.type
_entity_poly.pdbx_seq_one_letter_code
_entity_poly.pdbx_strand_id
1 'polypeptide(L)'
;MFFATIAQRDPKQLVKGFLMLRFEELTDEILNLQSSTNFVVIETDAYFESYRYNLDVLLKLNERTFPMKRYIIETQKVVEKPQYLTDATTYDMRPLLLPINRASRMKMIDKFGNYNHDYIYPANIPKRMENVPVLDSDSWPTCGELNLDTSQYSALKAAVTKEFAVIQGPPGTGKTYIGLRIAQLLLHNVHKWRSRTNPSPILVLCYTNHALDQFLEGIINFTDQIVRIGSRGTNEAVSHFQINNLKRSNIIRTEMSYRIGDKMQELRRKKNSVDEAKSFLANSFHPF
;
A
#
# COMPACT_ATOMS: atom_id res chain seq x y z
N MET A 1 28.69 -35.46 0.67
CA MET A 1 28.65 -34.30 1.60
C MET A 1 27.19 -34.01 1.86
N PHE A 2 26.74 -34.05 3.11
CA PHE A 2 25.32 -33.87 3.43
C PHE A 2 24.99 -32.38 3.55
N PHE A 3 23.97 -31.93 2.82
CA PHE A 3 23.45 -30.58 2.95
C PHE A 3 22.10 -30.63 3.65
N ALA A 4 21.95 -29.76 4.65
CA ALA A 4 20.71 -29.59 5.38
C ALA A 4 20.44 -28.10 5.59
N THR A 5 19.17 -27.73 5.59
CA THR A 5 18.69 -26.41 5.94
C THR A 5 18.07 -26.42 7.33
N ILE A 6 18.17 -25.31 8.06
CA ILE A 6 17.44 -25.17 9.33
C ILE A 6 15.96 -24.99 8.98
N ALA A 7 15.18 -26.03 9.23
CA ALA A 7 13.78 -26.09 8.84
C ALA A 7 12.89 -25.25 9.76
N GLN A 8 13.21 -25.26 11.06
CA GLN A 8 12.45 -24.55 12.06
C GLN A 8 13.35 -24.03 13.17
N ARG A 9 13.11 -22.78 13.56
CA ARG A 9 13.74 -22.14 14.71
C ARG A 9 12.67 -21.90 15.78
N ASP A 10 12.47 -22.88 16.67
CA ASP A 10 11.65 -22.69 17.88
C ASP A 10 12.52 -22.07 18.99
N PRO A 11 12.24 -20.84 19.45
CA PRO A 11 13.01 -20.20 20.52
C PRO A 11 13.13 -21.05 21.79
N LYS A 12 12.11 -21.83 22.15
CA LYS A 12 12.13 -22.68 23.36
C LYS A 12 13.09 -23.85 23.23
N GLN A 13 13.25 -24.38 22.02
CA GLN A 13 14.20 -25.46 21.74
C GLN A 13 15.62 -24.94 21.54
N LEU A 14 15.75 -23.75 20.95
CA LEU A 14 17.03 -23.09 20.75
C LEU A 14 17.75 -22.80 22.07
N VAL A 15 17.02 -22.35 23.09
CA VAL A 15 17.55 -22.14 24.45
C VAL A 15 18.07 -23.45 25.06
N LYS A 16 17.51 -24.58 24.64
CA LYS A 16 17.96 -25.92 25.05
C LYS A 16 19.06 -26.49 24.14
N GLY A 17 19.53 -25.74 23.15
CA GLY A 17 20.57 -26.17 22.21
C GLY A 17 20.09 -27.04 21.05
N PHE A 18 18.78 -27.13 20.79
CA PHE A 18 18.22 -27.96 19.72
C PHE A 18 17.85 -27.14 18.47
N LEU A 19 18.15 -27.69 17.30
CA LEU A 19 17.83 -27.17 15.98
C LEU A 19 17.20 -28.26 15.12
N MET A 20 16.14 -27.91 14.39
CA MET A 20 15.51 -28.84 13.44
C MET A 20 16.17 -28.68 12.07
N LEU A 21 16.76 -29.77 11.58
CA LEU A 21 17.37 -29.84 10.26
C LEU A 21 16.40 -30.50 9.27
N ARG A 22 16.40 -29.99 8.04
CA ARG A 22 15.80 -30.64 6.88
C ARG A 22 16.91 -30.90 5.86
N PHE A 23 17.19 -32.17 5.63
CA PHE A 23 18.08 -32.59 4.57
C PHE A 23 17.42 -32.34 3.20
N GLU A 24 18.23 -31.94 2.23
CA GLU A 24 17.77 -31.65 0.87
C GLU A 24 17.34 -32.93 0.14
N GLU A 25 18.07 -34.02 0.38
CA GLU A 25 17.76 -35.37 -0.08
C GLU A 25 17.63 -36.32 1.11
N LEU A 26 16.76 -37.33 1.03
CA LEU A 26 16.65 -38.42 2.01
C LEU A 26 17.31 -39.67 1.43
N THR A 27 18.54 -39.94 1.83
CA THR A 27 19.29 -41.15 1.47
C THR A 27 19.36 -42.12 2.65
N ASP A 28 19.61 -43.41 2.39
CA ASP A 28 19.79 -44.41 3.45
C ASP A 28 20.94 -44.06 4.41
N GLU A 29 21.94 -43.33 3.93
CA GLU A 29 23.04 -42.82 4.76
C GLU A 29 22.56 -41.78 5.78
N ILE A 30 21.61 -40.92 5.39
CA ILE A 30 21.02 -39.90 6.27
C ILE A 30 20.13 -40.54 7.33
N LEU A 31 19.38 -41.58 6.97
CA LEU A 31 18.55 -42.35 7.91
C LEU A 31 19.40 -43.08 8.97
N ASN A 32 20.65 -43.40 8.64
CA ASN A 32 21.59 -44.09 9.52
C ASN A 32 22.61 -43.14 10.20
N LEU A 33 22.37 -41.82 10.19
CA LEU A 33 23.23 -40.85 10.86
C LEU A 33 23.33 -41.12 12.36
N GLN A 34 24.56 -41.20 12.86
CA GLN A 34 24.80 -41.35 14.30
C GLN A 34 24.54 -40.03 15.03
N SER A 35 24.03 -40.13 16.26
CA SER A 35 23.76 -38.98 17.15
C SER A 35 25.00 -38.14 17.46
N SER A 36 26.20 -38.72 17.31
CA SER A 36 27.51 -38.10 17.53
C SER A 36 28.06 -37.36 16.30
N THR A 37 27.33 -37.37 15.17
CA THR A 37 27.79 -36.73 13.93
C THR A 37 27.83 -35.21 14.09
N ASN A 38 29.01 -34.62 13.86
CA ASN A 38 29.18 -33.17 13.92
C ASN A 38 28.87 -32.53 12.57
N PHE A 39 28.11 -31.43 12.59
CA PHE A 39 27.81 -30.62 11.41
C PHE A 39 28.43 -29.24 11.55
N VAL A 40 28.93 -28.70 10.43
CA VAL A 40 29.34 -27.29 10.35
C VAL A 40 28.13 -26.47 9.96
N VAL A 41 27.72 -25.56 10.83
CA VAL A 41 26.67 -24.59 10.52
C VAL A 41 27.32 -23.41 9.81
N ILE A 42 26.86 -23.15 8.59
CA ILE A 42 27.25 -21.96 7.84
C ILE A 42 26.07 -20.98 7.93
N GLU A 43 26.25 -19.93 8.72
CA GLU A 43 25.34 -18.78 8.71
C GLU A 43 25.93 -17.73 7.78
N THR A 44 25.12 -17.24 6.85
CA THR A 44 25.47 -16.05 6.08
C THR A 44 24.78 -14.86 6.71
N ASP A 45 25.53 -13.77 6.92
CA ASP A 45 24.96 -12.49 7.33
C ASP A 45 23.97 -11.95 6.28
N ALA A 46 24.07 -12.40 5.03
CA ALA A 46 23.25 -11.98 3.91
C ALA A 46 22.46 -13.14 3.30
N TYR A 47 21.15 -13.18 3.53
CA TYR A 47 20.27 -14.18 2.94
C TYR A 47 20.16 -13.99 1.41
N PHE A 48 20.96 -14.74 0.65
CA PHE A 48 21.06 -14.62 -0.83
C PHE A 48 19.69 -14.59 -1.51
N GLU A 49 18.74 -15.44 -1.10
CA GLU A 49 17.42 -15.49 -1.76
C GLU A 49 16.62 -14.19 -1.65
N SER A 50 16.89 -13.33 -0.66
CA SER A 50 16.27 -12.00 -0.60
C SER A 50 16.85 -11.02 -1.63
N TYR A 51 18.08 -11.26 -2.08
CA TYR A 51 18.80 -10.42 -3.05
C TYR A 51 18.82 -11.02 -4.46
N ARG A 52 18.55 -12.32 -4.62
CA ARG A 52 18.63 -13.06 -5.89
C ARG A 52 17.98 -12.29 -7.03
N TYR A 53 16.75 -11.81 -6.85
CA TYR A 53 16.02 -11.07 -7.88
C TYR A 53 16.64 -9.70 -8.18
N ASN A 54 17.15 -8.99 -7.16
CA ASN A 54 17.83 -7.71 -7.36
C ASN A 54 19.14 -7.91 -8.14
N LEU A 55 19.93 -8.92 -7.77
CA LEU A 55 21.18 -9.26 -8.44
C LEU A 55 20.95 -9.71 -9.89
N ASP A 56 19.93 -10.53 -10.14
CA ASP A 56 19.56 -10.97 -11.49
C ASP A 56 19.18 -9.78 -12.38
N VAL A 57 18.45 -8.78 -11.85
CA VAL A 57 18.16 -7.55 -12.57
C VAL A 57 19.44 -6.76 -12.84
N LEU A 58 20.30 -6.57 -11.83
CA LEU A 58 21.57 -5.84 -11.98
C LEU A 58 22.49 -6.46 -13.04
N LEU A 59 22.57 -7.79 -13.12
CA LEU A 59 23.34 -8.51 -14.13
C LEU A 59 22.79 -8.31 -15.56
N LYS A 60 21.49 -8.02 -15.69
CA LYS A 60 20.80 -7.80 -16.97
C LYS A 60 20.72 -6.33 -17.39
N LEU A 61 21.08 -5.39 -16.49
CA LEU A 61 21.10 -3.97 -16.82
C LEU A 61 22.12 -3.69 -17.92
N ASN A 62 21.71 -2.88 -18.89
CA ASN A 62 22.56 -2.39 -19.96
C ASN A 62 22.24 -0.91 -20.25
N GLU A 63 22.99 -0.30 -21.17
CA GLU A 63 22.85 1.13 -21.49
C GLU A 63 21.45 1.56 -21.93
N ARG A 64 20.61 0.65 -22.42
CA ARG A 64 19.24 0.92 -22.88
C ARG A 64 18.20 0.66 -21.79
N THR A 65 18.50 -0.21 -20.82
CA THR A 65 17.55 -0.63 -19.77
C THR A 65 17.82 0.01 -18.40
N PHE A 66 18.90 0.79 -18.27
CA PHE A 66 19.23 1.45 -17.02
C PHE A 66 18.13 2.47 -16.61
N PRO A 67 17.47 2.28 -15.45
CA PRO A 67 16.39 3.16 -15.02
C PRO A 67 16.92 4.56 -14.69
N MET A 68 16.19 5.60 -15.09
CA MET A 68 16.54 7.01 -14.81
C MET A 68 17.95 7.41 -15.31
N LYS A 69 18.47 6.76 -16.36
CA LYS A 69 19.80 7.00 -16.94
C LYS A 69 20.12 8.48 -17.14
N ARG A 70 19.17 9.24 -17.71
CA ARG A 70 19.27 10.69 -17.95
C ARG A 70 19.69 11.49 -16.71
N TYR A 71 19.25 11.07 -15.52
CA TYR A 71 19.49 11.81 -14.28
C TYR A 71 20.63 11.22 -13.44
N ILE A 72 20.76 9.89 -13.41
CA ILE A 72 21.77 9.22 -12.57
C ILE A 72 23.13 9.13 -13.25
N ILE A 73 23.15 8.82 -14.55
CA ILE A 73 24.40 8.58 -15.31
C ILE A 73 24.78 9.80 -16.13
N GLU A 74 23.83 10.36 -16.89
CA GLU A 74 24.07 11.51 -17.76
C GLU A 74 24.04 12.83 -16.99
N THR A 75 23.60 12.81 -15.73
CA THR A 75 23.57 13.97 -14.81
C THR A 75 22.83 15.19 -15.37
N GLN A 76 21.79 14.96 -16.18
CA GLN A 76 20.97 16.03 -16.73
C GLN A 76 20.32 16.83 -15.58
N LYS A 77 20.61 18.12 -15.53
CA LYS A 77 20.13 19.01 -14.46
C LYS A 77 18.69 19.49 -14.67
N VAL A 78 18.25 19.55 -15.93
CA VAL A 78 16.88 19.96 -16.27
C VAL A 78 16.00 18.73 -16.21
N VAL A 79 15.17 18.64 -15.17
CA VAL A 79 14.23 17.55 -15.02
C VAL A 79 12.92 17.87 -15.73
N GLU A 80 12.46 16.94 -16.56
CA GLU A 80 11.20 17.00 -17.28
C GLU A 80 9.99 16.87 -16.32
N LYS A 81 8.80 17.15 -16.85
CA LYS A 81 7.55 16.92 -16.12
C LYS A 81 7.15 15.44 -16.19
N PRO A 82 6.45 14.90 -15.17
CA PRO A 82 5.86 13.57 -15.26
C PRO A 82 5.03 13.38 -16.52
N GLN A 83 5.15 12.23 -17.17
CA GLN A 83 4.50 11.93 -18.45
C GLN A 83 2.97 12.13 -18.45
N TYR A 84 2.32 11.94 -17.31
CA TYR A 84 0.87 12.09 -17.18
C TYR A 84 0.42 13.57 -17.09
N LEU A 85 1.35 14.52 -16.88
CA LEU A 85 1.03 15.93 -16.76
C LEU A 85 1.00 16.63 -18.11
N THR A 86 -0.08 17.36 -18.34
CA THR A 86 -0.26 18.30 -19.44
C THR A 86 -0.39 19.72 -18.90
N ASP A 87 -0.27 20.73 -19.77
CA ASP A 87 -0.37 22.14 -19.35
C ASP A 87 -1.79 22.51 -18.88
N ALA A 88 -2.79 21.71 -19.26
CA ALA A 88 -4.16 21.81 -18.76
C ALA A 88 -4.39 21.06 -17.43
N THR A 89 -3.40 20.35 -16.90
CA THR A 89 -3.59 19.55 -15.69
C THR A 89 -3.69 20.44 -14.47
N THR A 90 -4.84 20.38 -13.81
CA THR A 90 -5.09 21.04 -12.52
C THR A 90 -5.11 20.03 -11.39
N TYR A 91 -4.61 20.44 -10.22
CA TYR A 91 -4.71 19.68 -8.97
C TYR A 91 -5.62 20.39 -7.98
N ASP A 92 -6.37 19.60 -7.21
CA ASP A 92 -6.99 20.07 -5.97
C ASP A 92 -5.96 19.99 -4.84
N MET A 93 -5.53 21.15 -4.36
CA MET A 93 -4.53 21.35 -3.32
C MET A 93 -5.13 21.62 -1.94
N ARG A 94 -6.46 21.72 -1.82
CA ARG A 94 -7.15 21.96 -0.54
C ARG A 94 -6.79 20.94 0.56
N PRO A 95 -6.54 19.64 0.29
CA PRO A 95 -6.13 18.70 1.33
C PRO A 95 -4.89 19.09 2.12
N LEU A 96 -3.99 19.89 1.52
CA LEU A 96 -2.76 20.35 2.17
C LEU A 96 -3.04 21.33 3.31
N LEU A 97 -4.18 22.03 3.27
CA LEU A 97 -4.61 22.97 4.30
C LEU A 97 -5.26 22.28 5.51
N LEU A 98 -5.55 20.98 5.40
CA LEU A 98 -6.20 20.21 6.45
C LEU A 98 -5.15 19.48 7.31
N PRO A 99 -5.44 19.24 8.60
CA PRO A 99 -4.59 18.39 9.42
C PRO A 99 -4.60 16.95 8.92
N ILE A 100 -3.45 16.25 9.01
CA ILE A 100 -3.33 14.83 8.66
C ILE A 100 -3.95 14.00 9.78
N ASN A 101 -5.27 13.81 9.73
CA ASN A 101 -5.98 12.93 10.65
C ASN A 101 -7.23 12.34 9.98
N ARG A 102 -7.77 11.27 10.58
CA ARG A 102 -8.97 10.62 10.08
C ARG A 102 -10.25 11.47 10.20
N ALA A 103 -10.30 12.45 11.11
CA ALA A 103 -11.49 13.27 11.33
C ALA A 103 -11.77 14.22 10.15
N SER A 104 -10.73 14.65 9.43
CA SER A 104 -10.87 15.45 8.21
C SER A 104 -11.35 14.64 7.00
N ARG A 105 -11.43 13.31 7.10
CA ARG A 105 -11.76 12.40 6.00
C ARG A 105 -13.26 12.12 5.94
N MET A 106 -13.86 12.26 4.76
CA MET A 106 -15.20 11.79 4.45
C MET A 106 -15.11 10.52 3.57
N LYS A 107 -15.86 9.47 3.92
CA LYS A 107 -15.99 8.29 3.06
C LYS A 107 -17.17 8.51 2.12
N MET A 108 -16.89 8.74 0.84
CA MET A 108 -17.91 8.75 -0.22
C MET A 108 -17.88 7.44 -0.98
N ILE A 109 -19.05 7.02 -1.46
CA ILE A 109 -19.19 5.86 -2.34
C ILE A 109 -19.38 6.43 -3.75
N ASP A 110 -18.49 6.06 -4.68
CA ASP A 110 -18.64 6.45 -6.08
C ASP A 110 -19.81 5.70 -6.74
N LYS A 111 -20.18 6.12 -7.96
CA LYS A 111 -21.28 5.50 -8.73
C LYS A 111 -21.08 4.00 -9.00
N PHE A 112 -19.87 3.48 -8.82
CA PHE A 112 -19.49 2.09 -9.04
C PHE A 112 -19.39 1.29 -7.73
N GLY A 113 -19.78 1.88 -6.59
CA GLY A 113 -19.74 1.22 -5.29
C GLY A 113 -18.35 1.19 -4.64
N ASN A 114 -17.36 1.91 -5.20
CA ASN A 114 -16.04 2.01 -4.59
C ASN A 114 -16.02 3.14 -3.58
N TYR A 115 -15.35 2.91 -2.46
CA TYR A 115 -15.07 3.97 -1.50
C TYR A 115 -14.00 4.91 -2.06
N ASN A 116 -14.38 6.13 -2.40
CA ASN A 116 -13.45 7.24 -2.56
C ASN A 116 -13.38 8.02 -1.25
N HIS A 117 -12.17 8.36 -0.84
CA HIS A 117 -11.98 9.27 0.28
C HIS A 117 -11.94 10.68 -0.27
N ASP A 118 -12.84 11.51 0.24
CA ASP A 118 -12.79 12.95 0.07
C ASP A 118 -12.55 13.60 1.43
N TYR A 119 -12.44 14.91 1.47
CA TYR A 119 -12.23 15.67 2.69
C TYR A 119 -13.44 16.51 3.06
N ILE A 120 -13.57 16.78 4.36
CA ILE A 120 -14.47 17.79 4.87
C ILE A 120 -13.72 19.13 4.84
N TYR A 121 -14.09 20.01 3.91
CA TYR A 121 -13.50 21.33 3.81
C TYR A 121 -14.31 22.34 4.63
N PRO A 122 -13.73 22.99 5.66
CA PRO A 122 -14.40 24.10 6.32
C PRO A 122 -14.55 25.31 5.39
N ALA A 123 -15.52 26.18 5.70
CA ALA A 123 -15.92 27.28 4.82
C ALA A 123 -14.80 28.31 4.53
N ASN A 124 -13.75 28.35 5.37
CA ASN A 124 -12.59 29.22 5.21
C ASN A 124 -11.56 28.70 4.20
N ILE A 125 -11.72 27.49 3.66
CA ILE A 125 -10.80 26.94 2.67
C ILE A 125 -11.02 27.64 1.31
N PRO A 126 -9.97 28.28 0.74
CA PRO A 126 -10.13 29.03 -0.50
C PRO A 126 -10.48 28.11 -1.70
N LYS A 127 -11.60 28.39 -2.37
CA LYS A 127 -12.03 27.65 -3.58
C LYS A 127 -11.00 27.67 -4.71
N ARG A 128 -10.16 28.72 -4.79
CA ARG A 128 -9.08 28.80 -5.79
C ARG A 128 -8.10 27.63 -5.72
N MET A 129 -7.99 26.95 -4.58
CA MET A 129 -7.10 25.80 -4.40
C MET A 129 -7.68 24.48 -4.95
N GLU A 130 -8.93 24.47 -5.41
CA GLU A 130 -9.56 23.26 -5.97
C GLU A 130 -9.07 22.91 -7.37
N ASN A 131 -8.66 23.91 -8.16
CA ASN A 131 -8.25 23.73 -9.55
C ASN A 131 -6.99 24.54 -9.85
N VAL A 132 -5.89 24.20 -9.18
CA VAL A 132 -4.58 24.87 -9.38
C VAL A 132 -3.88 24.26 -10.59
N PRO A 133 -3.58 25.01 -11.66
CA PRO A 133 -2.75 24.51 -12.76
C PRO A 133 -1.37 24.10 -12.24
N VAL A 134 -1.06 22.81 -12.28
CA VAL A 134 0.06 22.25 -11.51
C VAL A 134 1.43 22.67 -12.06
N LEU A 135 1.51 22.90 -13.38
CA LEU A 135 2.74 23.31 -14.07
C LEU A 135 2.94 24.83 -14.12
N ASP A 136 1.91 25.61 -13.81
CA ASP A 136 2.02 27.07 -13.75
C ASP A 136 2.49 27.50 -12.36
N SER A 137 3.72 28.00 -12.28
CA SER A 137 4.34 28.34 -11.00
C SER A 137 3.65 29.48 -10.25
N ASP A 138 3.01 30.40 -10.96
CA ASP A 138 2.43 31.63 -10.40
C ASP A 138 1.03 31.37 -9.82
N SER A 139 0.36 30.31 -10.30
CA SER A 139 -0.93 29.87 -9.78
C SER A 139 -0.85 29.11 -8.45
N TRP A 140 0.35 28.67 -8.03
CA TRP A 140 0.52 27.91 -6.80
C TRP A 140 0.18 28.72 -5.54
N PRO A 141 -0.39 28.10 -4.49
CA PRO A 141 -0.49 28.74 -3.19
C PRO A 141 0.90 29.04 -2.63
N THR A 142 1.02 30.12 -1.85
CA THR A 142 2.30 30.51 -1.24
C THR A 142 2.72 29.53 -0.14
N CYS A 143 4.01 29.51 0.21
CA CYS A 143 4.51 28.68 1.32
C CYS A 143 3.80 28.99 2.64
N GLY A 144 3.51 30.27 2.90
CA GLY A 144 2.76 30.72 4.08
C GLY A 144 1.33 30.19 4.11
N GLU A 145 0.61 30.20 2.99
CA GLU A 145 -0.74 29.64 2.92
C GLU A 145 -0.76 28.13 3.16
N LEU A 146 0.28 27.41 2.72
CA LEU A 146 0.43 25.98 2.98
C LEU A 146 1.02 25.64 4.37
N ASN A 147 1.38 26.65 5.17
CA ASN A 147 2.13 26.49 6.42
C ASN A 147 3.38 25.60 6.25
N LEU A 148 4.12 25.82 5.16
CA LEU A 148 5.39 25.17 4.87
C LEU A 148 6.52 26.18 4.92
N ASP A 149 7.69 25.74 5.39
CA ASP A 149 8.91 26.51 5.16
C ASP A 149 9.30 26.49 3.67
N THR A 150 10.19 27.40 3.28
CA THR A 150 10.62 27.55 1.87
C THR A 150 11.22 26.27 1.29
N SER A 151 11.93 25.47 2.10
CA SER A 151 12.57 24.24 1.65
C SER A 151 11.56 23.11 1.44
N GLN A 152 10.59 22.98 2.37
CA GLN A 152 9.48 22.03 2.26
C GLN A 152 8.56 22.38 1.09
N TYR A 153 8.24 23.67 0.91
CA TYR A 153 7.48 24.16 -0.22
C TYR A 153 8.15 23.80 -1.56
N SER A 154 9.45 24.07 -1.65
CA SER A 154 10.25 23.73 -2.84
C SER A 154 10.29 22.22 -3.08
N ALA A 155 10.40 21.41 -2.01
CA ALA A 155 10.37 19.96 -2.09
C ALA A 155 9.02 19.40 -2.58
N LEU A 156 7.90 19.92 -2.06
CA LEU A 156 6.56 19.55 -2.51
C LEU A 156 6.36 19.89 -3.99
N LYS A 157 6.73 21.11 -4.40
CA LYS A 157 6.59 21.56 -5.78
C LYS A 157 7.45 20.73 -6.72
N ALA A 158 8.70 20.44 -6.36
CA ALA A 158 9.57 19.56 -7.14
C ALA A 158 8.98 18.14 -7.27
N ALA A 159 8.52 17.54 -6.17
CA ALA A 159 8.01 16.17 -6.16
C ALA A 159 6.78 15.94 -7.06
N VAL A 160 5.94 16.96 -7.26
CA VAL A 160 4.72 16.81 -8.08
C VAL A 160 4.84 17.38 -9.49
N THR A 161 5.81 18.26 -9.75
CA THR A 161 5.99 18.87 -11.08
C THR A 161 7.13 18.26 -11.88
N LYS A 162 8.03 17.50 -11.23
CA LYS A 162 9.20 16.87 -11.85
C LYS A 162 9.07 15.35 -11.84
N GLU A 163 9.47 14.70 -12.93
CA GLU A 163 9.46 13.23 -13.00
C GLU A 163 10.56 12.57 -12.15
N PHE A 164 11.54 13.35 -11.70
CA PHE A 164 12.61 12.94 -10.82
C PHE A 164 12.93 14.05 -9.80
N ALA A 165 12.93 13.71 -8.51
CA ALA A 165 13.24 14.67 -7.46
C ALA A 165 14.06 14.00 -6.36
N VAL A 166 15.12 14.70 -5.91
CA VAL A 166 15.91 14.31 -4.73
C VAL A 166 15.64 15.34 -3.65
N ILE A 167 15.02 14.89 -2.55
CA ILE A 167 14.70 15.75 -1.41
C ILE A 167 15.61 15.36 -0.26
N GLN A 168 16.53 16.25 0.07
CA GLN A 168 17.43 16.09 1.21
C GLN A 168 16.91 16.89 2.39
N GLY A 169 16.92 16.28 3.58
CA GLY A 169 16.59 16.97 4.82
C GLY A 169 17.47 16.45 5.97
N PRO A 170 18.14 17.33 6.73
CA PRO A 170 18.78 16.95 7.99
C PRO A 170 17.81 16.26 8.98
N PRO A 171 18.31 15.61 10.04
CA PRO A 171 17.45 15.12 11.13
C PRO A 171 16.53 16.23 11.66
N GLY A 172 15.26 15.92 11.90
CA GLY A 172 14.28 16.88 12.44
C GLY A 172 13.62 17.84 11.45
N THR A 173 14.02 17.91 10.16
CA THR A 173 13.47 18.90 9.20
C THR A 173 12.13 18.53 8.56
N GLY A 174 11.37 17.62 9.16
CA GLY A 174 10.04 17.28 8.67
C GLY A 174 9.99 16.44 7.38
N LYS A 175 11.03 15.66 7.05
CA LYS A 175 11.05 14.76 5.87
C LYS A 175 9.83 13.83 5.81
N THR A 176 9.44 13.23 6.93
CA THR A 176 8.24 12.39 7.03
C THR A 176 7.00 13.21 6.74
N TYR A 177 6.89 14.41 7.34
CA TYR A 177 5.75 15.30 7.14
C TYR A 177 5.59 15.70 5.67
N ILE A 178 6.66 16.16 5.01
CA ILE A 178 6.58 16.55 3.61
C ILE A 178 6.30 15.35 2.69
N GLY A 179 6.87 14.18 2.98
CA GLY A 179 6.56 12.94 2.27
C GLY A 179 5.08 12.56 2.38
N LEU A 180 4.48 12.73 3.55
CA LEU A 180 3.05 12.51 3.75
C LEU A 180 2.21 13.52 2.97
N ARG A 181 2.60 14.80 2.94
CA ARG A 181 1.91 15.83 2.15
C ARG A 181 1.96 15.56 0.65
N ILE A 182 3.11 15.12 0.13
CA ILE A 182 3.26 14.70 -1.27
C ILE A 182 2.34 13.52 -1.57
N ALA A 183 2.38 12.47 -0.75
CA ALA A 183 1.53 11.29 -0.92
C ALA A 183 0.04 11.64 -0.84
N GLN A 184 -0.34 12.49 0.11
CA GLN A 184 -1.70 12.98 0.30
C GLN A 184 -2.20 13.70 -0.95
N LEU A 185 -1.42 14.63 -1.50
CA LEU A 185 -1.77 15.41 -2.68
C LEU A 185 -1.90 14.52 -3.92
N LEU A 186 -0.94 13.60 -4.14
CA LEU A 186 -0.98 12.68 -5.27
C LEU A 186 -2.18 11.73 -5.18
N LEU A 187 -2.45 11.14 -4.02
CA LEU A 187 -3.59 10.22 -3.84
C LEU A 187 -4.93 10.92 -4.00
N HIS A 188 -5.07 12.15 -3.52
CA HIS A 188 -6.30 12.93 -3.73
C HIS A 188 -6.55 13.20 -5.21
N ASN A 189 -5.47 13.46 -5.96
CA ASN A 189 -5.52 13.71 -7.40
C ASN A 189 -5.28 12.42 -8.23
N VAL A 190 -5.59 11.23 -7.69
CA VAL A 190 -5.27 9.94 -8.33
C VAL A 190 -5.82 9.80 -9.75
N HIS A 191 -7.00 10.36 -10.01
CA HIS A 191 -7.64 10.33 -11.33
C HIS A 191 -6.88 11.13 -12.41
N LYS A 192 -5.90 11.96 -12.03
CA LYS A 192 -5.05 12.72 -12.96
C LYS A 192 -3.90 11.88 -13.53
N TRP A 193 -3.42 10.88 -12.78
CA TRP A 193 -2.25 10.06 -13.17
C TRP A 193 -2.54 8.57 -13.30
N ARG A 194 -3.66 8.08 -12.75
CA ARG A 194 -4.11 6.69 -12.87
C ARG A 194 -5.29 6.59 -13.83
N SER A 195 -5.22 5.63 -14.74
CA SER A 195 -6.33 5.28 -15.64
C SER A 195 -6.58 3.77 -15.64
N ARG A 196 -7.66 3.32 -16.29
CA ARG A 196 -7.92 1.88 -16.47
C ARG A 196 -6.86 1.21 -17.34
N THR A 197 -6.30 1.93 -18.30
CA THR A 197 -5.25 1.44 -19.21
C THR A 197 -3.86 1.57 -18.60
N ASN A 198 -3.70 2.39 -17.56
CA ASN A 198 -2.48 2.52 -16.78
C ASN A 198 -2.79 2.52 -15.27
N PRO A 199 -3.01 1.34 -14.67
CA PRO A 199 -3.22 1.21 -13.24
C PRO A 199 -1.86 1.29 -12.51
N SER A 200 -1.24 2.46 -12.49
CA SER A 200 -0.03 2.69 -11.68
C SER A 200 -0.44 2.85 -10.21
N PRO A 201 0.09 2.09 -9.25
CA PRO A 201 0.02 2.43 -7.83
C PRO A 201 1.19 3.34 -7.41
N ILE A 202 1.10 3.95 -6.23
CA ILE A 202 2.28 4.55 -5.59
C ILE A 202 3.06 3.44 -4.88
N LEU A 203 4.30 3.21 -5.30
CA LEU A 203 5.21 2.28 -4.64
C LEU A 203 6.06 3.03 -3.61
N VAL A 204 5.93 2.67 -2.34
CA VAL A 204 6.74 3.21 -1.24
C VAL A 204 7.82 2.20 -0.87
N LEU A 205 9.08 2.63 -0.91
CA LEU A 205 10.25 1.82 -0.54
C LEU A 205 10.99 2.49 0.62
N CYS A 206 11.39 1.70 1.61
CA CYS A 206 12.22 2.14 2.73
C CYS A 206 13.26 1.07 3.04
N TYR A 207 14.42 1.48 3.56
CA TYR A 207 15.49 0.55 3.93
C TYR A 207 15.10 -0.36 5.12
N THR A 208 14.36 0.18 6.10
CA THR A 208 13.94 -0.56 7.29
C THR A 208 12.42 -0.70 7.37
N ASN A 209 11.96 -1.82 7.95
CA ASN A 209 10.53 -2.04 8.21
C ASN A 209 9.96 -0.98 9.17
N HIS A 210 10.74 -0.50 10.14
CA HIS A 210 10.29 0.49 11.10
C HIS A 210 10.00 1.84 10.43
N ALA A 211 10.89 2.31 9.54
CA ALA A 211 10.67 3.54 8.80
C ALA A 211 9.45 3.44 7.85
N LEU A 212 9.28 2.27 7.20
CA LEU A 212 8.12 2.01 6.36
C LEU A 212 6.83 2.07 7.18
N ASP A 213 6.78 1.35 8.31
CA ASP A 213 5.57 1.27 9.13
C ASP A 213 5.19 2.65 9.69
N GLN A 214 6.16 3.44 10.17
CA GLN A 214 5.93 4.81 10.63
C GLN A 214 5.37 5.71 9.51
N PHE A 215 5.86 5.55 8.28
CA PHE A 215 5.35 6.33 7.15
C PHE A 215 3.92 5.89 6.78
N LEU A 216 3.65 4.59 6.79
CA LEU A 216 2.32 4.03 6.51
C LEU A 216 1.29 4.43 7.57
N GLU A 217 1.67 4.53 8.85
CA GLU A 217 0.79 5.09 9.90
C GLU A 217 0.29 6.49 9.55
N GLY A 218 1.15 7.33 8.98
CA GLY A 218 0.75 8.64 8.48
C GLY A 218 -0.23 8.53 7.31
N ILE A 219 0.04 7.65 6.34
CA ILE A 219 -0.78 7.45 5.13
C ILE A 219 -2.20 6.95 5.47
N ILE A 220 -2.34 6.09 6.49
CA ILE A 220 -3.63 5.55 6.94
C ILE A 220 -4.64 6.64 7.34
N ASN A 221 -4.18 7.85 7.64
CA ASN A 221 -5.05 8.98 7.95
C ASN A 221 -5.84 9.48 6.73
N PHE A 222 -5.32 9.30 5.51
CA PHE A 222 -5.95 9.78 4.29
C PHE A 222 -6.28 8.69 3.25
N THR A 223 -5.88 7.43 3.47
CA THR A 223 -6.34 6.32 2.61
C THR A 223 -6.41 4.98 3.34
N ASP A 224 -7.39 4.14 2.97
CA ASP A 224 -7.46 2.73 3.38
C ASP A 224 -6.95 1.78 2.26
N GLN A 225 -6.56 2.31 1.09
CA GLN A 225 -6.17 1.51 -0.09
C GLN A 225 -4.66 1.23 -0.07
N ILE A 226 -4.21 0.49 0.95
CA ILE A 226 -2.80 0.18 1.19
C ILE A 226 -2.58 -1.33 1.15
N VAL A 227 -1.50 -1.75 0.49
CA VAL A 227 -0.99 -3.13 0.55
C VAL A 227 0.45 -3.07 1.04
N ARG A 228 0.70 -3.60 2.24
CA ARG A 228 2.03 -3.69 2.85
C ARG A 228 2.61 -5.09 2.59
N ILE A 229 3.75 -5.13 1.90
CA ILE A 229 4.47 -6.36 1.56
C ILE A 229 5.59 -6.58 2.60
N GLY A 230 5.73 -7.82 3.08
CA GLY A 230 6.71 -8.21 4.11
C GLY A 230 6.07 -8.85 5.34
N SER A 231 6.79 -9.77 5.99
CA SER A 231 6.27 -10.63 7.07
C SER A 231 6.52 -10.11 8.49
N ARG A 232 7.38 -9.10 8.66
CA ARG A 232 7.89 -8.66 9.98
C ARG A 232 7.41 -7.26 10.37
N GLY A 233 6.09 -7.07 10.40
CA GLY A 233 5.51 -5.86 10.98
C GLY A 233 5.21 -6.04 12.46
N THR A 234 5.86 -5.25 13.32
CA THR A 234 5.54 -5.18 14.75
C THR A 234 4.42 -4.17 15.04
N ASN A 235 4.03 -3.38 14.04
CA ASN A 235 3.05 -2.32 14.21
C ASN A 235 1.62 -2.82 13.96
N GLU A 236 0.80 -2.82 15.01
CA GLU A 236 -0.60 -3.22 14.96
C GLU A 236 -1.45 -2.33 14.03
N ALA A 237 -1.18 -1.03 13.97
CA ALA A 237 -1.93 -0.08 13.14
C ALA A 237 -1.84 -0.40 11.64
N VAL A 238 -0.68 -0.93 11.20
CA VAL A 238 -0.42 -1.29 9.79
C VAL A 238 -0.68 -2.78 9.52
N SER A 239 -0.88 -3.59 10.57
CA SER A 239 -1.02 -5.05 10.46
C SER A 239 -2.17 -5.46 9.53
N HIS A 240 -3.30 -4.74 9.55
CA HIS A 240 -4.45 -5.04 8.70
C HIS A 240 -4.15 -4.89 7.20
N PHE A 241 -3.20 -4.02 6.84
CA PHE A 241 -2.79 -3.78 5.45
C PHE A 241 -1.74 -4.77 4.95
N GLN A 242 -1.23 -5.67 5.81
CA GLN A 242 -0.30 -6.71 5.38
C GLN A 242 -0.96 -7.64 4.36
N ILE A 243 -0.26 -7.94 3.28
CA ILE A 243 -0.79 -8.77 2.17
C ILE A 243 -1.33 -10.13 2.65
N ASN A 244 -0.69 -10.74 3.65
CA ASN A 244 -1.13 -12.02 4.21
C ASN A 244 -2.47 -11.90 4.97
N ASN A 245 -2.69 -10.78 5.67
CA ASN A 245 -3.93 -10.51 6.39
C ASN A 245 -5.05 -10.09 5.44
N LEU A 246 -4.72 -9.32 4.39
CA LEU A 246 -5.66 -8.95 3.33
C LEU A 246 -6.20 -10.19 2.60
N LYS A 247 -5.33 -11.14 2.24
CA LYS A 247 -5.73 -12.42 1.62
C LYS A 247 -6.72 -13.18 2.52
N ARG A 248 -6.43 -13.31 3.81
CA ARG A 248 -7.32 -13.95 4.79
C ARG A 248 -8.68 -13.24 4.88
N SER A 249 -8.68 -11.91 4.95
CA SER A 249 -9.91 -11.12 5.02
C SER A 249 -10.77 -11.23 3.76
N ASN A 250 -10.16 -11.31 2.56
CA ASN A 250 -10.88 -11.48 1.30
C ASN A 250 -11.45 -12.89 1.14
N ILE A 251 -10.76 -13.92 1.64
CA ILE A 251 -11.31 -15.28 1.72
C ILE A 251 -12.56 -15.28 2.62
N ILE A 252 -12.45 -14.71 3.83
CA ILE A 252 -13.58 -14.63 4.78
C ILE A 252 -14.74 -13.81 4.19
N ARG A 253 -14.47 -12.67 3.53
CA ARG A 253 -15.50 -11.85 2.87
C ARG A 253 -16.22 -12.63 1.77
N THR A 254 -15.47 -13.32 0.93
CA THR A 254 -16.03 -14.15 -0.14
C THR A 254 -16.94 -15.24 0.45
N GLU A 255 -16.48 -15.96 1.47
CA GLU A 255 -17.28 -16.99 2.16
C GLU A 255 -18.55 -16.41 2.82
N MET A 256 -18.45 -15.24 3.47
CA MET A 256 -19.62 -14.57 4.06
C MET A 256 -20.61 -14.10 3.01
N SER A 257 -20.15 -13.53 1.90
CA SER A 257 -21.01 -13.12 0.79
C SER A 257 -21.78 -14.30 0.18
N TYR A 258 -21.14 -15.46 0.03
CA TYR A 258 -21.82 -16.69 -0.38
C TYR A 258 -22.88 -17.11 0.65
N ARG A 259 -22.54 -17.17 1.95
CA ARG A 259 -23.50 -17.53 3.01
C ARG A 259 -24.69 -16.58 3.11
N ILE A 260 -24.48 -15.28 2.90
CA ILE A 260 -25.55 -14.28 2.90
C ILE A 260 -26.47 -14.48 1.68
N GLY A 261 -25.90 -14.77 0.51
CA GLY A 261 -26.65 -15.11 -0.71
C GLY A 261 -27.59 -16.30 -0.49
N ASP A 262 -27.07 -17.38 0.09
CA ASP A 262 -27.86 -18.59 0.39
C ASP A 262 -29.00 -18.30 1.37
N LYS A 263 -28.72 -17.57 2.47
CA LYS A 263 -29.73 -17.21 3.48
C LYS A 263 -30.80 -16.27 2.91
N MET A 264 -30.43 -15.35 2.03
CA MET A 264 -31.38 -14.49 1.32
C MET A 264 -32.29 -15.31 0.39
N GLN A 265 -31.76 -16.34 -0.27
CA GLN A 265 -32.55 -17.22 -1.11
C GLN A 265 -33.53 -18.06 -0.28
N GLU A 266 -33.10 -18.55 0.88
CA GLU A 266 -33.96 -19.25 1.84
C GLU A 266 -35.10 -18.36 2.36
N LEU A 267 -34.79 -17.11 2.72
CA LEU A 267 -35.79 -16.13 3.15
C LEU A 267 -36.81 -15.84 2.04
N ARG A 268 -36.38 -15.74 0.78
CA ARG A 268 -37.29 -15.56 -0.37
C ARG A 268 -38.23 -16.77 -0.54
N ARG A 269 -37.72 -18.00 -0.39
CA ARG A 269 -38.56 -19.21 -0.45
C ARG A 269 -39.60 -19.24 0.68
N LYS A 270 -39.18 -18.94 1.90
CA LYS A 270 -40.10 -18.84 3.05
C LYS A 270 -41.15 -17.75 2.86
N LYS A 271 -40.77 -16.58 2.32
CA LYS A 271 -41.71 -15.51 2.01
C LYS A 271 -42.75 -15.95 0.98
N ASN A 272 -42.33 -16.58 -0.12
CA ASN A 272 -43.26 -17.07 -1.15
C ASN A 272 -44.24 -18.10 -0.58
N SER A 273 -43.76 -19.04 0.25
CA SER A 273 -44.64 -20.02 0.93
C SER A 273 -45.65 -19.36 1.86
N VAL A 274 -45.26 -18.30 2.58
CA VAL A 274 -46.19 -17.50 3.41
C VAL A 274 -47.21 -16.77 2.55
N ASP A 275 -46.80 -16.20 1.42
CA ASP A 275 -47.69 -15.50 0.51
C ASP A 275 -48.69 -16.47 -0.17
N GLU A 276 -48.28 -17.70 -0.49
CA GLU A 276 -49.15 -18.79 -0.95
C GLU A 276 -50.14 -19.24 0.14
N ALA A 277 -49.70 -19.38 1.39
CA ALA A 277 -50.60 -19.71 2.49
C ALA A 277 -51.63 -18.60 2.76
N LYS A 278 -51.22 -17.33 2.64
CA LYS A 278 -52.12 -16.18 2.75
C LYS A 278 -53.16 -16.15 1.64
N SER A 279 -52.77 -16.41 0.39
CA SER A 279 -53.71 -16.44 -0.73
C SER A 279 -54.71 -17.61 -0.61
N PHE A 280 -54.24 -18.77 -0.14
CA PHE A 280 -55.12 -19.91 0.15
C PHE A 280 -56.14 -19.60 1.25
N LEU A 281 -55.72 -18.99 2.36
CA LEU A 281 -56.62 -18.57 3.42
C LEU A 281 -57.62 -17.52 2.94
N ALA A 282 -57.18 -16.51 2.17
CA ALA A 282 -58.07 -15.48 1.63
C ALA A 282 -59.18 -16.07 0.72
N ASN A 283 -58.86 -17.12 -0.06
CA ASN A 283 -59.82 -17.81 -0.92
C ASN A 283 -60.74 -18.79 -0.17
N SER A 284 -60.37 -19.18 1.06
CA SER A 284 -61.14 -20.11 1.90
C SER A 284 -62.23 -19.41 2.73
N PHE A 285 -62.18 -18.08 2.84
CA PHE A 285 -63.20 -17.26 3.50
C PHE A 285 -64.07 -16.53 2.48
N HIS A 286 -64.79 -17.27 1.62
CA HIS A 286 -66.00 -16.73 1.00
C HIS A 286 -67.19 -17.06 1.90
N PRO A 287 -67.86 -16.05 2.50
CA PRO A 287 -69.07 -16.30 3.29
C PRO A 287 -70.22 -16.74 2.37
N PHE A 288 -70.86 -17.84 2.74
CA PHE A 288 -72.20 -18.20 2.25
C PHE A 288 -73.25 -17.20 2.75
#